data_AF-A0A530R262-F1
#
_entry.id   AF-A0A530R262-F1
#
_cell.length_a   1.000
_cell.length_b   1.000
_cell.length_c   1.000
_cell.angle_alpha   90.00
_cell.angle_beta   90.00
_cell.angle_gamma   90.00
#
_symmetry.space_group_name_H-M   'P 1'
#
loop_
_entity.id
_entity.type
_entity.pdbx_description
1 polymer ?
#
loop_
_entity_poly.entity_id
_entity_poly.type
_entity_poly.pdbx_seq_one_letter_code
_entity_poly.pdbx_strand_id
1 'polypeptide(L)'
;MVNEIEQEYRRWRAREPLVLQAQDHAALQELAENLPAIWHSETTQPEDRKRILRFIVQEVILDQKKIRGQVAIRILWQTGATSEHQIQRRLQSYDRDYGELELVRERIRNTMQRALWTGKSPKS
;
A
#
# COMPACT_ATOMS: atom_id res chain seq x y z
N MET A 1 -11.28 -22.81 -20.07
CA MET A 1 -12.00 -21.65 -19.51
C MET A 1 -12.89 -21.98 -18.30
N VAL A 2 -14.07 -22.61 -18.42
CA VAL A 2 -14.93 -22.89 -17.22
C VAL A 2 -14.26 -23.86 -16.22
N ASN A 3 -13.55 -24.88 -16.72
CA ASN A 3 -12.86 -25.87 -15.89
C ASN A 3 -11.65 -25.28 -15.11
N GLU A 4 -10.96 -24.28 -15.66
CA GLU A 4 -9.84 -23.61 -14.98
C GLU A 4 -10.33 -22.74 -13.82
N ILE A 5 -11.43 -22.00 -14.03
CA ILE A 5 -12.06 -21.18 -12.99
C ILE A 5 -12.58 -22.06 -11.85
N GLU A 6 -13.18 -23.21 -12.17
CA GLU A 6 -13.63 -24.18 -11.17
C GLU A 6 -12.47 -24.77 -10.36
N GLN A 7 -11.35 -25.08 -11.01
CA GLN A 7 -10.16 -25.60 -10.33
C GLN A 7 -9.46 -24.53 -9.49
N GLU A 8 -9.42 -23.27 -9.94
CA GLU A 8 -8.99 -22.11 -9.16
C GLU A 8 -9.88 -21.94 -7.91
N TYR A 9 -11.19 -22.02 -8.09
CA TYR A 9 -12.18 -21.89 -7.02
C TYR A 9 -12.08 -23.03 -5.99
N ARG A 10 -11.91 -24.28 -6.44
CA ARG A 10 -11.70 -25.43 -5.55
C ARG A 10 -10.40 -25.31 -4.75
N ARG A 11 -9.31 -24.85 -5.38
CA ARG A 11 -8.01 -24.60 -4.71
C ARG A 11 -8.12 -23.45 -3.70
N TRP A 12 -8.88 -22.41 -4.02
CA TRP A 12 -9.15 -21.30 -3.11
C TRP A 12 -10.00 -21.76 -1.92
N ARG A 13 -11.10 -22.49 -2.14
CA ARG A 13 -11.94 -23.07 -1.07
C ARG A 13 -11.19 -24.05 -0.16
N ALA A 14 -10.29 -24.86 -0.72
CA ALA A 14 -9.50 -25.83 0.04
C ALA A 14 -8.45 -25.18 0.97
N ARG A 15 -8.15 -23.88 0.80
CA ARG A 15 -7.23 -23.13 1.66
C ARG A 15 -7.89 -22.53 2.90
N GLU A 16 -9.16 -22.85 3.18
CA GLU A 16 -9.98 -22.21 4.22
C GLU A 16 -9.78 -20.69 4.24
N PRO A 17 -10.07 -20.02 3.12
CA PRO A 17 -9.82 -18.60 2.99
C PRO A 17 -10.68 -17.87 4.03
N LEU A 18 -10.09 -16.89 4.70
CA LEU A 18 -10.78 -16.06 5.68
C LEU A 18 -12.02 -15.43 5.00
N VAL A 19 -13.22 -15.94 5.30
CA VAL A 19 -14.47 -15.37 4.80
C VAL A 19 -14.84 -14.24 5.72
N LEU A 20 -14.52 -13.01 5.29
CA LEU A 20 -14.90 -11.80 6.01
C LEU A 20 -16.43 -11.68 6.02
N GLN A 21 -17.00 -11.60 7.21
CA GLN A 21 -18.42 -11.30 7.40
C GLN A 21 -18.67 -9.82 7.10
N ALA A 22 -19.92 -9.42 6.89
CA ALA A 22 -20.28 -8.01 6.67
C ALA A 22 -19.79 -7.10 7.82
N GLN A 23 -19.82 -7.60 9.06
CA GLN A 23 -19.28 -6.90 10.24
C GLN A 23 -17.76 -6.70 10.16
N ASP A 24 -17.02 -7.69 9.64
CA ASP A 24 -15.55 -7.61 9.52
C ASP A 24 -15.18 -6.61 8.43
N HIS A 25 -15.95 -6.59 7.34
CA HIS A 25 -15.82 -5.57 6.30
C HIS A 25 -16.09 -4.16 6.84
N ALA A 26 -17.13 -3.98 7.65
CA ALA A 26 -17.43 -2.69 8.26
C ALA A 26 -16.32 -2.24 9.22
N ALA A 27 -15.83 -3.14 10.07
CA ALA A 27 -14.73 -2.85 11.00
C ALA A 27 -13.42 -2.53 10.27
N LEU A 28 -13.10 -3.24 9.19
CA LEU A 28 -11.94 -2.94 8.34
C LEU A 28 -12.09 -1.60 7.63
N GLN A 29 -13.30 -1.25 7.19
CA GLN A 29 -13.57 0.04 6.56
C GLN A 29 -13.41 1.18 7.57
N GLU A 30 -13.98 1.06 8.76
CA GLU A 30 -13.80 2.02 9.85
C GLU A 30 -12.31 2.17 10.21
N LEU A 31 -11.57 1.07 10.28
CA LEU A 31 -10.13 1.10 10.53
C LEU A 31 -9.37 1.82 9.41
N ALA A 32 -9.75 1.58 8.15
CA ALA A 32 -9.15 2.24 6.99
C ALA A 32 -9.42 3.76 6.99
N GLU A 33 -10.64 4.17 7.35
CA GLU A 33 -11.04 5.57 7.45
C GLU A 33 -10.30 6.29 8.59
N ASN A 34 -10.11 5.60 9.73
CA ASN A 34 -9.40 6.12 10.90
C ASN A 34 -7.86 6.01 10.81
N LEU A 35 -7.33 5.31 9.81
CA LEU A 35 -5.90 5.07 9.69
C LEU A 35 -5.03 6.35 9.71
N PRO A 36 -5.41 7.48 9.08
CA PRO A 36 -4.63 8.71 9.19
C PRO A 36 -4.48 9.16 10.64
N ALA A 37 -5.56 9.09 11.44
CA ALA A 37 -5.53 9.43 12.85
C ALA A 37 -4.65 8.45 13.65
N ILE A 38 -4.78 7.15 13.38
CA ILE A 38 -3.91 6.12 13.99
C ILE A 38 -2.44 6.41 13.66
N TRP A 39 -2.12 6.67 12.40
CA TRP A 39 -0.76 6.94 11.95
C TRP A 39 -0.12 8.15 12.64
N HIS A 40 -0.89 9.22 12.87
CA HIS A 40 -0.41 10.44 13.50
C HIS A 40 -0.53 10.45 15.03
N SER A 41 -1.19 9.44 15.63
CA SER A 41 -1.29 9.34 17.08
C SER A 41 0.09 9.29 17.73
N GLU A 42 0.26 10.04 18.81
CA GLU A 42 1.46 10.04 19.66
C GLU A 42 1.74 8.66 20.25
N THR A 43 0.69 7.84 20.43
CA THR A 43 0.79 6.47 20.94
C THR A 43 1.23 5.45 19.89
N THR A 44 1.19 5.80 18.61
CA THR A 44 1.62 4.90 17.54
C THR A 44 3.13 5.04 17.38
N GLN A 45 3.86 3.98 17.69
CA GLN A 45 5.32 4.01 17.63
C GLN A 45 5.83 3.76 16.20
N PRO A 46 7.08 4.11 15.88
CA PRO A 46 7.69 3.81 14.58
C PRO A 46 7.59 2.34 14.18
N GLU A 47 7.64 1.42 15.14
CA GLU A 47 7.50 -0.02 14.95
C GLU A 47 6.07 -0.39 14.50
N ASP A 48 5.06 0.24 15.08
CA ASP A 48 3.66 0.02 14.72
C ASP A 48 3.37 0.54 13.32
N ARG A 49 3.91 1.72 12.97
CA ARG A 49 3.89 2.26 11.61
C ARG A 49 4.53 1.30 10.61
N LYS A 50 5.67 0.71 10.94
CA LYS A 50 6.34 -0.31 10.10
C LYS A 50 5.48 -1.57 9.94
N ARG A 51 4.81 -2.02 11.01
CA ARG A 51 3.88 -3.17 10.94
C ARG A 51 2.70 -2.86 10.01
N ILE A 52 2.06 -1.71 10.18
CA ILE A 52 0.97 -1.25 9.32
C ILE A 52 1.41 -1.25 7.85
N LEU A 53 2.57 -0.66 7.53
CA LEU A 53 3.11 -0.65 6.17
C LEU A 53 3.29 -2.06 5.59
N ARG A 54 3.79 -3.00 6.39
CA ARG A 54 4.00 -4.39 5.95
C ARG A 54 2.69 -5.10 5.61
N PHE A 55 1.58 -4.73 6.25
CA PHE A 55 0.28 -5.33 5.97
C PHE A 55 -0.38 -4.80 4.70
N ILE A 56 -0.02 -3.59 4.25
CA ILE A 56 -0.72 -2.91 3.15
C ILE A 56 0.14 -2.82 1.88
N VAL A 57 1.46 -2.75 2.03
CA VAL A 57 2.42 -2.62 0.92
C VAL A 57 2.99 -4.00 0.60
N GLN A 58 2.93 -4.37 -0.67
CA GLN A 58 3.61 -5.54 -1.20
C GLN A 58 5.04 -5.18 -1.59
N GLU A 59 5.21 -4.13 -2.40
CA GLU A 59 6.50 -3.73 -2.91
C GLU A 59 6.56 -2.21 -3.17
N VAL A 60 7.74 -1.62 -2.99
CA VAL A 60 8.03 -0.24 -3.39
C VAL A 60 9.21 -0.26 -4.36
N ILE A 61 8.97 0.21 -5.58
CA ILE A 61 9.98 0.30 -6.64
C ILE A 61 10.36 1.77 -6.81
N LEU A 62 11.66 2.06 -6.72
CA LEU A 62 12.23 3.39 -6.92
C LEU A 62 13.00 3.43 -8.25
N ASP A 63 12.59 4.32 -9.15
CA ASP A 63 13.26 4.57 -10.42
C ASP A 63 13.80 6.00 -10.46
N GLN A 64 15.11 6.11 -10.26
CA GLN A 64 15.85 7.38 -10.25
C GLN A 64 16.38 7.76 -11.64
N LYS A 65 16.29 6.87 -12.63
CA LYS A 65 16.86 7.07 -13.97
C LYS A 65 15.84 7.59 -14.95
N LYS A 66 14.55 7.35 -14.69
CA LYS A 66 13.43 7.76 -15.57
C LYS A 66 13.35 9.26 -15.79
N ILE A 67 13.66 10.09 -14.77
CA ILE A 67 13.49 11.54 -14.83
C ILE A 67 14.64 12.23 -14.10
N ARG A 68 15.37 13.11 -14.81
CA ARG A 68 16.52 13.83 -14.26
C ARG A 68 16.07 14.73 -13.10
N GLY A 69 16.71 14.59 -11.94
CA GLY A 69 16.38 15.38 -10.75
C GLY A 69 15.09 14.94 -10.03
N GLN A 70 14.53 13.78 -10.38
CA GLN A 70 13.36 13.22 -9.69
C GLN A 70 13.55 11.73 -9.43
N VAL A 71 12.77 11.22 -8.49
CA VAL A 71 12.62 9.79 -8.23
C VAL A 71 11.17 9.43 -8.53
N ALA A 72 10.97 8.54 -9.50
CA ALA A 72 9.68 7.90 -9.72
C ALA A 72 9.51 6.75 -8.72
N ILE A 73 8.34 6.69 -8.09
CA ILE A 73 8.00 5.68 -7.09
C ILE A 73 6.78 4.93 -7.59
N ARG A 74 6.88 3.61 -7.63
CA ARG A 74 5.73 2.73 -7.86
C ARG A 74 5.50 1.88 -6.61
N ILE A 75 4.28 1.92 -6.10
CA ILE A 75 3.86 1.13 -4.93
C ILE A 75 2.92 0.04 -5.44
N LEU A 76 3.26 -1.21 -5.17
CA LEU A 76 2.39 -2.35 -5.35
C LEU A 76 1.73 -2.63 -4.00
N TRP A 77 0.40 -2.62 -3.98
CA TRP A 77 -0.39 -2.87 -2.78
C TRP A 77 -0.69 -4.35 -2.63
N GLN A 78 -0.88 -4.82 -1.39
CA GLN A 78 -1.29 -6.22 -1.12
C GLN A 78 -2.65 -6.56 -1.75
N THR A 79 -3.45 -5.56 -2.12
CA THR A 79 -4.71 -5.72 -2.85
C THR A 79 -4.53 -5.97 -4.35
N GLY A 80 -3.30 -5.92 -4.87
CA GLY A 80 -2.99 -5.96 -6.31
C GLY A 80 -3.15 -4.60 -7.01
N ALA A 81 -3.64 -3.57 -6.32
CA ALA A 81 -3.63 -2.21 -6.85
C ALA A 81 -2.17 -1.73 -7.08
N THR A 82 -1.99 -0.75 -7.95
CA THR A 82 -0.71 -0.07 -8.16
C THR A 82 -0.90 1.44 -8.12
N SER A 83 0.04 2.15 -7.49
CA SER A 83 0.08 3.60 -7.49
C SER A 83 1.45 4.11 -7.92
N GLU A 84 1.47 5.18 -8.71
CA GLU A 84 2.70 5.83 -9.16
C GLU A 84 2.80 7.28 -8.65
N HIS A 85 4.01 7.67 -8.27
CA HIS A 85 4.33 8.99 -7.74
C HIS A 85 5.68 9.49 -8.27
N GLN A 86 5.87 10.81 -8.24
CA GLN A 86 7.14 11.45 -8.59
C GLN A 86 7.53 12.40 -7.47
N ILE A 87 8.79 12.35 -7.03
CA ILE A 87 9.32 13.22 -5.99
C ILE A 87 10.55 13.95 -6.54
N GLN A 88 10.66 15.26 -6.27
CA GLN A 88 11.86 16.03 -6.60
C GLN A 88 13.04 15.55 -5.75
N ARG A 89 14.14 15.21 -6.40
CA ARG A 89 15.38 14.80 -5.75
C ARG A 89 16.06 16.05 -5.20
N ARG A 90 16.09 16.22 -3.88
CA ARG A 90 17.02 17.18 -3.27
C ARG A 90 18.38 16.49 -3.23
N LEU A 91 19.40 17.04 -3.91
CA LEU A 91 20.77 16.51 -3.84
C LEU A 91 21.29 16.68 -2.41
N GLN A 92 21.16 15.65 -1.57
CA GLN A 92 22.07 15.43 -0.45
C GLN A 92 22.41 13.94 -0.41
N SER A 93 23.70 13.66 -0.48
CA SER A 93 24.33 12.35 -0.50
C SER A 93 23.77 11.39 0.54
N TYR A 94 23.94 10.09 0.25
CA TYR A 94 23.58 8.84 0.95
C TYR A 94 23.84 8.72 2.47
N ASP A 95 23.98 9.82 3.22
CA ASP A 95 24.27 9.86 4.65
C ASP A 95 23.10 10.43 5.49
N ARG A 96 21.95 10.74 4.85
CA ARG A 96 20.80 11.39 5.51
C ARG A 96 19.44 10.75 5.17
N ASP A 97 19.39 9.42 5.08
CA ASP A 97 18.25 8.64 4.55
C ASP A 97 16.97 8.60 5.42
N TYR A 98 16.92 9.25 6.58
CA TYR A 98 15.68 9.28 7.38
C TYR A 98 14.62 10.26 6.85
N GLY A 99 15.04 11.36 6.18
CA GLY A 99 14.09 12.39 5.70
C GLY A 99 13.33 11.98 4.44
N GLU A 100 13.97 11.25 3.53
CA GLU A 100 13.32 10.77 2.30
C GLU A 100 12.34 9.63 2.58
N LEU A 101 12.68 8.74 3.53
CA LEU A 101 11.74 7.75 4.04
C LEU A 101 10.47 8.40 4.60
N GLU A 102 10.59 9.54 5.27
CA GLU A 102 9.42 10.23 5.83
C GLU A 102 8.53 10.85 4.74
N LEU A 103 9.11 11.36 3.66
CA LEU A 103 8.36 11.81 2.47
C LEU A 103 7.67 10.65 1.75
N VAL A 104 8.35 9.50 1.62
CA VAL A 104 7.77 8.28 1.04
C VAL A 104 6.65 7.74 1.94
N ARG A 105 6.82 7.77 3.26
CA ARG A 105 5.79 7.41 4.25
C ARG A 105 4.57 8.32 4.16
N GLU A 106 4.80 9.62 4.14
CA GLU A 106 3.77 10.66 3.96
C GLU A 106 2.97 10.42 2.67
N ARG A 107 3.66 10.05 1.59
CA ARG A 107 3.01 9.76 0.31
C ARG A 107 2.22 8.45 0.34
N ILE A 108 2.77 7.37 0.90
CA ILE A 108 2.07 6.08 1.05
C ILE A 108 0.74 6.29 1.77
N ARG A 109 0.70 7.10 2.83
CA ARG A 109 -0.54 7.40 3.57
C ARG A 109 -1.59 8.08 2.69
N ASN A 110 -1.20 9.16 2.00
CA ASN A 110 -2.10 9.91 1.13
C ASN A 110 -2.67 9.02 0.00
N THR A 111 -1.89 8.05 -0.45
CA THR A 111 -2.31 7.14 -1.50
C THR A 111 -3.18 5.99 -0.99
N MET A 112 -2.93 5.48 0.22
CA MET A 112 -3.75 4.43 0.83
C MET A 112 -5.21 4.85 0.95
N GLN A 113 -5.49 6.10 1.32
CA GLN A 113 -6.87 6.63 1.35
C GLN A 113 -7.58 6.53 0.00
N ARG A 114 -6.85 6.73 -1.11
CA ARG A 114 -7.41 6.65 -2.47
C ARG A 114 -7.51 5.21 -2.98
N ALA A 115 -6.51 4.37 -2.70
CA ALA A 115 -6.46 2.99 -3.17
C ALA A 115 -7.49 2.09 -2.46
N LEU A 116 -7.75 2.33 -1.16
CA LEU A 116 -8.79 1.59 -0.41
C LEU A 116 -10.22 1.98 -0.81
N TRP A 117 -10.41 3.19 -1.34
CA TRP A 117 -11.70 3.67 -1.83
C TRP A 117 -11.94 3.38 -3.32
N THR A 118 -10.88 3.07 -4.08
CA THR A 118 -10.99 2.83 -5.52
C THR A 118 -10.58 1.39 -5.84
N GLY A 119 -11.54 0.48 -5.74
CA GLY A 119 -11.49 -0.84 -6.38
C GLY A 119 -11.49 -0.77 -7.92
N LYS A 120 -10.76 0.16 -8.53
CA LYS A 120 -10.60 0.23 -9.98
C LYS A 120 -9.34 -0.52 -10.38
N SER A 121 -9.61 -1.72 -10.90
CA SER A 121 -8.73 -2.54 -11.73
C SER A 121 -7.90 -1.66 -12.68
N PRO A 122 -6.58 -1.91 -12.83
CA PRO A 122 -5.81 -1.28 -13.89
C PRO A 122 -6.40 -1.70 -15.23
N LYS A 123 -6.85 -0.74 -16.04
CA LYS A 123 -7.20 -0.98 -17.44
C LYS A 123 -5.93 -1.38 -18.21
N SER A 124 -6.17 -2.30 -19.15
CA SER A 124 -5.32 -2.86 -20.21
C SER A 124 -4.13 -2.03 -20.66
#